data_AF-A0A7J3VGQ7-F1
#
_entry.id   AF-A0A7J3VGQ7-F1
#
_cell.length_a   1.000
_cell.length_b   1.000
_cell.length_c   1.000
_cell.angle_alpha   90.00
_cell.angle_beta   90.00
_cell.angle_gamma   90.00
#
_symmetry.space_group_name_H-M   'P 1'
#
loop_
_entity.id
_entity.type
_entity.pdbx_description
1 polymer ?
#
loop_
_entity_poly.entity_id
_entity_poly.type
_entity_poly.pdbx_seq_one_letter_code
_entity_poly.pdbx_strand_id
1 'polypeptide(L)'
;MAKSICEKIQSADWKNEKHVPVIDAPDTVKADEMVKVVVTVGKEIAHPNTVEHHIRWIHVYFTPDDGKFTYDLGKFTYDLGKFSFESHGEGPV
;
A
#
# COMPACT_ATOMS: atom_id res chain seq x y z
N MET A 1 -2.16 12.61 -23.44
CA MET A 1 -2.50 12.57 -22.00
C MET A 1 -3.10 11.21 -21.70
N ALA A 2 -3.03 10.74 -20.44
CA ALA A 2 -3.59 9.45 -20.08
C ALA A 2 -5.12 9.44 -20.23
N LYS A 3 -5.68 8.37 -20.81
CA LYS A 3 -7.13 8.25 -21.05
C LYS A 3 -7.88 7.71 -19.84
N SER A 4 -7.19 7.00 -18.95
CA SER A 4 -7.74 6.47 -17.70
C SER A 4 -6.68 6.47 -16.60
N ILE A 5 -7.12 6.40 -15.34
CA ILE A 5 -6.21 6.31 -14.19
C ILE A 5 -5.37 5.02 -14.21
N CYS A 6 -5.89 3.93 -14.78
CA CYS A 6 -5.21 2.65 -14.86
C CYS A 6 -3.87 2.75 -15.61
N GLU A 7 -3.76 3.67 -16.59
CA GLU A 7 -2.52 3.93 -17.32
C GLU A 7 -1.40 4.55 -16.45
N LYS A 8 -1.71 4.96 -15.21
CA LYS A 8 -0.76 5.50 -14.23
C LYS A 8 -0.52 4.56 -13.04
N ILE A 9 -1.25 3.45 -12.95
CA ILE A 9 -1.04 2.43 -11.92
C ILE A 9 0.02 1.47 -12.45
N GLN A 10 1.16 1.39 -11.74
CA GLN A 10 2.27 0.55 -12.13
C GLN A 10 2.17 -0.84 -11.49
N SER A 11 2.65 -1.86 -12.21
CA SER A 11 2.73 -3.24 -11.75
C SER A 11 4.05 -3.86 -12.19
N ALA A 12 4.64 -4.70 -11.34
CA ALA A 12 5.91 -5.38 -11.58
C ALA A 12 6.03 -6.59 -10.65
N ASP A 13 7.12 -7.36 -10.77
CA ASP A 13 7.49 -8.37 -9.78
C ASP A 13 8.04 -7.70 -8.51
N TRP A 14 7.39 -7.95 -7.38
CA TRP A 14 7.76 -7.39 -6.06
C TRP A 14 9.15 -7.80 -5.59
N LYS A 15 9.72 -8.88 -6.15
CA LYS A 15 11.09 -9.29 -5.85
C LYS A 15 12.14 -8.37 -6.49
N ASN A 16 11.76 -7.65 -7.54
CA ASN A 16 12.65 -6.73 -8.27
C ASN A 16 12.22 -5.26 -8.14
N GLU A 17 10.98 -5.00 -7.72
CA GLU A 17 10.42 -3.66 -7.56
C GLU A 17 9.80 -3.49 -6.17
N LYS A 18 10.44 -2.64 -5.35
CA LYS A 18 10.10 -2.41 -3.94
C LYS A 18 8.77 -1.68 -3.72
N HIS A 19 8.21 -1.05 -4.76
CA HIS A 19 6.93 -0.35 -4.65
C HIS A 19 5.70 -1.26 -4.79
N VAL A 20 5.87 -2.49 -5.27
CA VAL A 20 4.75 -3.42 -5.48
C VAL A 20 4.27 -3.95 -4.13
N PRO A 21 2.98 -3.76 -3.76
CA PRO A 21 2.43 -4.35 -2.55
C PRO A 21 2.30 -5.87 -2.69
N VAL A 22 2.70 -6.59 -1.65
CA VAL A 22 2.55 -8.04 -1.54
C VAL A 22 1.38 -8.35 -0.62
N ILE A 23 0.49 -9.24 -1.07
CA ILE A 23 -0.65 -9.72 -0.30
C ILE A 23 -0.33 -11.12 0.19
N ASP A 24 -0.43 -11.33 1.51
CA ASP A 24 -0.32 -12.61 2.18
C ASP A 24 -1.67 -12.92 2.83
N ALA A 25 -2.35 -13.93 2.31
CA ALA A 25 -3.70 -14.31 2.69
C ALA A 25 -3.89 -15.82 2.49
N PRO A 26 -4.80 -16.46 3.24
CA PRO A 26 -5.19 -17.84 2.96
C PRO A 26 -5.84 -17.98 1.58
N ASP A 27 -5.55 -19.07 0.89
CA ASP A 27 -6.17 -19.39 -0.41
C ASP A 27 -7.68 -19.62 -0.30
N THR A 28 -8.12 -20.14 0.86
CA THR A 28 -9.53 -20.41 1.14
C THR A 28 -9.88 -20.03 2.56
N VAL A 29 -11.12 -19.58 2.74
CA VAL A 29 -11.65 -19.09 4.01
C VAL A 29 -13.05 -19.67 4.22
N LYS A 30 -13.44 -19.89 5.48
CA LYS A 30 -14.81 -20.31 5.79
C LYS A 30 -15.73 -19.11 5.85
N ALA A 31 -16.99 -19.33 5.48
CA ALA A 31 -18.03 -18.34 5.70
C ALA A 31 -18.10 -17.96 7.19
N ASP A 32 -18.38 -16.69 7.44
CA ASP A 32 -18.54 -16.10 8.79
C ASP A 32 -17.29 -16.19 9.68
N GLU A 33 -16.12 -16.51 9.13
CA GLU A 33 -14.85 -16.52 9.86
C GLU A 33 -14.05 -15.24 9.57
N MET A 34 -13.46 -14.65 10.63
CA MET A 34 -12.55 -13.52 10.47
C MET A 34 -11.24 -14.00 9.85
N VAL A 35 -10.85 -13.36 8.76
CA VAL A 35 -9.63 -13.70 8.01
C VAL A 35 -8.60 -12.60 8.20
N LYS A 36 -7.35 -13.01 8.41
CA LYS A 36 -6.23 -12.09 8.43
C LYS A 36 -5.61 -12.02 7.04
N VAL A 37 -5.66 -10.82 6.45
CA VAL A 37 -4.93 -10.48 5.22
C VAL A 37 -3.83 -9.50 5.60
N VAL A 38 -2.60 -9.78 5.20
CA VAL A 38 -1.46 -8.90 5.44
C VAL A 38 -0.99 -8.33 4.11
N VAL A 39 -0.96 -7.01 4.00
CA VAL A 39 -0.42 -6.31 2.82
C VAL A 39 0.84 -5.57 3.23
N THR A 40 1.91 -5.71 2.45
CA THR A 40 3.23 -5.14 2.77
C THR A 40 3.89 -4.58 1.52
N VAL A 41 4.54 -3.41 1.63
CA VAL A 41 5.40 -2.83 0.58
C VAL A 41 6.86 -2.98 0.99
N GLY A 42 7.73 -3.32 0.04
CA GLY A 42 9.15 -3.53 0.29
C GLY A 42 9.48 -4.83 1.06
N LYS A 43 8.72 -5.91 0.84
CA LYS A 43 8.90 -7.22 1.51
C LYS A 43 10.27 -7.85 1.21
N GLU A 44 10.71 -7.81 -0.06
CA GLU A 44 12.03 -8.31 -0.47
C GLU A 44 13.10 -7.21 -0.39
N ILE A 45 12.80 -6.07 -1.01
CA ILE A 45 13.69 -4.92 -1.10
C ILE A 45 13.05 -3.78 -0.30
N ALA A 46 13.72 -3.33 0.76
CA ALA A 46 13.17 -2.28 1.62
C ALA A 46 12.89 -0.98 0.84
N HIS A 47 11.67 -0.45 1.01
CA HIS A 47 11.33 0.89 0.53
C HIS A 47 11.80 1.94 1.56
N PRO A 48 12.32 3.11 1.12
CA PRO A 48 12.66 4.20 2.03
C PRO A 48 11.47 4.63 2.90
N ASN A 49 11.73 5.09 4.11
CA ASN A 49 10.70 5.68 4.97
C ASN A 49 11.23 6.94 5.61
N THR A 50 11.56 7.92 4.77
CA THR A 50 11.98 9.26 5.18
C THR A 50 10.86 10.27 4.94
N VAL A 51 11.04 11.50 5.42
CA VAL A 51 10.07 12.58 5.19
C VAL A 51 9.91 12.85 3.68
N GLU A 52 11.02 12.81 2.94
CA GLU A 52 11.09 13.11 1.51
C GLU A 52 10.59 11.94 0.65
N HIS A 53 10.71 10.71 1.14
CA HIS A 53 10.37 9.52 0.39
C HIS A 53 9.84 8.39 1.29
N HIS A 54 8.52 8.22 1.29
CA HIS A 54 7.82 7.18 2.03
C HIS A 54 6.56 6.72 1.26
N ILE A 55 6.06 5.53 1.63
CA ILE A 55 4.76 5.05 1.18
C ILE A 55 3.67 5.77 1.98
N ARG A 56 2.77 6.47 1.30
CA ARG A 56 1.72 7.25 1.98
C ARG A 56 0.57 6.39 2.49
N TRP A 57 0.20 5.35 1.75
CA TRP A 57 -0.95 4.50 2.07
C TRP A 57 -0.92 3.16 1.34
N ILE A 58 -1.71 2.22 1.85
CA ILE A 58 -2.13 0.99 1.19
C ILE A 58 -3.66 0.99 1.14
N HIS A 59 -4.25 0.68 -0.01
CA HIS A 59 -5.70 0.59 -0.19
C HIS A 59 -6.03 -0.77 -0.77
N VAL A 60 -6.88 -1.52 -0.09
CA VAL A 60 -7.22 -2.90 -0.46
C VAL A 60 -8.64 -2.94 -1.00
N TYR A 61 -8.80 -3.63 -2.13
CA TYR A 61 -10.07 -3.84 -2.80
C TYR A 61 -10.29 -5.34 -3.02
N PHE A 62 -11.55 -5.73 -3.08
CA PHE A 62 -11.95 -7.11 -3.37
C PHE A 62 -13.00 -7.14 -4.47
N THR A 63 -12.78 -7.98 -5.48
CA THR A 63 -13.75 -8.26 -6.54
C THR A 63 -14.01 -9.76 -6.53
N PRO A 64 -15.25 -10.22 -6.24
CA PRO A 64 -15.60 -11.62 -6.43
C PRO A 64 -15.47 -12.02 -7.90
N ASP A 65 -15.09 -13.26 -8.19
CA ASP A 65 -14.84 -13.75 -9.56
C ASP A 65 -16.02 -13.48 -10.52
N ASP A 66 -17.25 -13.72 -10.07
CA ASP A 66 -18.48 -13.48 -10.84
C ASP A 66 -19.17 -12.15 -10.48
N GLY A 67 -18.51 -11.31 -9.69
CA GLY A 67 -19.06 -10.07 -9.15
C GLY A 67 -18.94 -8.89 -10.12
N LYS A 68 -20.05 -8.20 -10.38
CA LYS A 68 -20.04 -6.94 -11.18
C LYS A 68 -19.32 -5.79 -10.47
N PHE A 69 -19.31 -5.79 -9.13
CA PHE A 69 -18.86 -4.67 -8.31
C PHE A 69 -17.59 -5.03 -7.53
N THR A 70 -16.68 -4.06 -7.45
CA THR A 70 -15.52 -4.09 -6.55
C THR A 70 -15.92 -3.46 -5.21
N TYR A 71 -15.51 -4.11 -4.13
CA TYR A 71 -15.70 -3.65 -2.77
C TYR A 71 -14.43 -3.00 -2.24
N ASP A 72 -14.58 -1.86 -1.58
CA ASP A 72 -13.52 -1.23 -0.82
C ASP A 72 -13.40 -1.94 0.54
N LEU A 73 -12.27 -2.58 0.81
CA LEU A 73 -12.00 -3.24 2.09
C LEU A 73 -11.38 -2.28 3.12
N GLY A 74 -10.85 -1.15 2.66
CA GLY A 74 -10.28 -0.13 3.52
C GLY A 74 -8.97 0.45 2.99
N LYS A 75 -8.70 1.68 3.46
CA LYS A 75 -7.48 2.42 3.21
C LYS A 75 -6.73 2.63 4.51
N PHE A 76 -5.47 2.21 4.52
CA PHE A 76 -4.54 2.38 5.62
C PHE A 76 -3.55 3.47 5.26
N THR A 77 -3.56 4.57 5.99
CA THR A 77 -2.65 5.70 5.78
C THR A 77 -1.49 5.64 6.76
N TYR A 78 -0.28 5.85 6.25
CA TYR A 78 0.89 6.08 7.08
C TYR A 78 1.07 7.58 7.21
N ASP A 79 0.60 8.15 8.32
CA ASP A 79 0.98 9.50 8.69
C ASP A 79 2.41 9.45 9.23
N LEU A 80 3.30 10.21 8.60
CA LEU A 80 4.68 10.36 9.06
C LEU A 80 4.68 10.62 10.56
N GLY A 81 5.41 9.78 11.29
CA GLY A 81 5.48 9.82 12.75
C GLY A 81 5.77 11.25 13.20
N LYS A 82 4.90 11.78 14.06
CA LYS A 82 5.08 12.99 14.88
C LYS A 82 6.19 13.91 14.40
N PHE A 83 5.84 14.91 13.59
CA PHE A 83 6.68 16.11 13.47
C PHE A 83 6.77 16.75 14.86
N SER A 84 7.84 16.46 15.59
CA SER A 84 8.28 17.31 16.69
C SER A 84 9.02 18.47 16.05
N PHE A 85 8.33 19.60 15.94
CA PHE A 85 9.00 20.86 15.64
C PHE A 85 9.83 21.21 16.88
N GLU A 86 11.07 20.73 16.95
CA GLU A 86 11.94 21.04 18.09
C GLU A 86 12.42 22.50 18.09
N SER A 87 12.33 23.23 16.97
CA SER A 87 12.48 24.70 16.94
C SER A 87 12.23 25.32 15.55
N HIS A 88 12.09 26.65 15.51
CA HIS A 88 12.16 27.46 14.30
C HIS A 88 13.54 27.32 13.63
N GLY A 89 13.56 26.75 12.42
CA GLY A 89 14.63 26.91 11.44
C GLY A 89 15.90 26.11 11.70
N GLU A 90 16.18 25.13 10.84
CA GLU A 90 17.48 24.95 10.19
C GLU A 90 17.31 24.05 8.96
N GLY A 91 17.91 24.48 7.85
CA GLY A 91 17.91 23.82 6.55
C GLY A 91 18.91 22.66 6.47
N PRO A 92 19.07 22.04 5.28
CA PRO A 92 19.73 20.76 5.12
C PRO A 92 21.24 20.85 5.41
N VAL A 93 21.74 19.84 6.14
CA VAL A 93 23.16 19.42 6.09
C VAL A 93 23.31 18.19 5.21
#